data_AF-A0A6J2YRX4-F1
#
_entry.id   AF-A0A6J2YRX4-F1
#
_cell.length_a   1.000
_cell.length_b   1.000
_cell.length_c   1.000
_cell.angle_alpha   90.00
_cell.angle_beta   90.00
_cell.angle_gamma   90.00
#
_symmetry.space_group_name_H-M   'P 1'
#
loop_
_entity.id
_entity.type
_entity.pdbx_description
1 polymer ?
#
loop_
_entity_poly.entity_id
_entity_poly.type
_entity_poly.pdbx_seq_one_letter_code
_entity_poly.pdbx_strand_id
1 'polypeptide(L)'
;MKWLLLSTLAVLLALAIAEGEVWEEDDHEVLIRSERGAKNQECRYAKGAWTECDSKTNQRSRMLTLKKGNATNCEPTKTMQKKCKKACRYEKGAWAECNPQGQMTRTDKIKAGSDSSCEQKREITKKCKTKMAKPTKGKKAARRNRN
;
A
#
# COMPACT_ATOMS: atom_id res chain seq x y z
N MET A 1 61.32 32.44 23.40
CA MET A 1 60.45 32.27 24.58
C MET A 1 58.97 32.58 24.31
N LYS A 2 58.59 33.73 23.72
CA LYS A 2 57.16 34.08 23.49
C LYS A 2 56.40 33.16 22.51
N TRP A 3 57.07 32.58 21.51
CA TRP A 3 56.44 31.70 20.51
C TRP A 3 56.14 30.28 21.03
N LEU A 4 56.89 29.83 22.04
CA LEU A 4 56.66 28.54 22.72
C LEU A 4 55.46 28.61 23.67
N LEU A 5 55.22 29.78 24.26
CA LEU A 5 54.03 30.01 25.10
C LEU A 5 52.75 30.09 24.28
N LEU A 6 52.81 30.67 23.08
CA LEU A 6 51.65 30.74 22.18
C LEU A 6 51.27 29.37 21.59
N SER A 7 52.26 28.53 21.27
CA SER A 7 52.02 27.18 20.76
C SER A 7 51.50 26.25 21.84
N THR A 8 52.00 26.34 23.07
CA THR A 8 51.45 25.58 24.21
C THR A 8 50.03 26.01 24.57
N LEU A 9 49.73 27.31 24.51
CA LEU A 9 48.36 27.80 24.73
C LEU A 9 47.40 27.35 23.63
N ALA A 10 47.84 27.33 22.36
CA ALA A 10 47.04 26.85 21.23
C ALA A 10 46.78 25.33 21.31
N VAL A 11 47.76 24.54 21.76
CA VAL A 11 47.58 23.09 21.97
C VAL A 11 46.63 22.80 23.14
N LEU A 12 46.71 23.57 24.23
CA LEU A 12 45.75 23.47 25.34
C LEU A 12 44.33 23.86 24.93
N LEU A 13 44.18 24.91 24.11
CA LEU A 13 42.88 25.34 23.60
C LEU A 13 42.28 24.29 22.64
N ALA A 14 43.10 23.63 21.82
CA ALA A 14 42.66 22.54 20.95
C ALA A 14 42.26 21.27 21.73
N LEU A 15 42.94 20.96 22.85
CA LEU A 15 42.57 19.84 23.73
C LEU A 15 41.26 20.08 24.48
N ALA A 16 40.92 21.34 24.81
CA ALA A 16 39.65 21.69 25.45
C ALA A 16 38.44 21.66 24.49
N ILE A 17 38.66 21.84 23.18
CA ILE A 17 37.60 21.75 22.16
C ILE A 17 37.36 20.29 21.71
N ALA A 18 38.28 19.37 22.06
CA ALA A 18 38.19 17.95 21.79
C ALA A 18 37.49 17.15 22.93
N GLU A 19 36.63 17.81 23.71
CA GLU A 19 35.58 17.11 24.45
C GLU A 19 34.59 16.58 23.40
N GLY A 20 34.95 15.41 22.87
CA GLY A 20 34.12 14.63 22.00
C GLY A 20 32.74 14.56 22.62
N GLU A 21 31.77 14.97 21.81
CA GLU A 21 30.35 14.83 22.10
C GLU A 21 30.14 13.35 22.41
N VAL A 22 30.15 13.00 23.70
CA VAL A 22 29.75 11.70 24.22
C VAL A 22 28.25 11.70 24.03
N TRP A 23 27.85 11.15 22.89
CA TRP A 23 26.50 10.70 22.68
C TRP A 23 26.28 9.60 23.71
N GLU A 24 25.62 9.93 24.81
CA GLU A 24 25.08 8.95 25.75
C GLU A 24 24.00 8.19 24.96
N GLU A 25 24.38 7.01 24.43
CA GLU A 25 23.44 6.06 23.85
C GLU A 25 22.46 5.68 24.98
N ASP A 26 21.24 6.20 24.88
CA ASP A 26 20.12 5.89 25.77
C ASP A 26 19.68 4.44 25.51
N ASP A 27 20.46 3.48 26.00
CA ASP A 27 20.31 2.03 25.82
C ASP A 27 19.21 1.41 26.70
N HIS A 28 18.09 2.12 26.87
CA HIS A 28 16.96 1.67 27.67
C HIS A 28 15.66 1.50 26.88
N GLU A 29 15.72 1.12 25.60
CA GLU A 29 14.54 0.51 24.96
C GLU A 29 14.41 -0.99 25.29
N VAL A 30 13.94 -1.28 26.50
CA VAL A 30 13.51 -2.64 26.83
C VAL A 30 12.26 -2.97 26.02
N LEU A 31 12.44 -3.70 24.92
CA LEU A 31 11.33 -4.35 24.21
C LEU A 31 10.72 -5.40 25.14
N ILE A 32 9.74 -5.00 25.97
CA ILE A 32 8.94 -5.92 26.78
C ILE A 32 8.14 -6.79 25.81
N ARG A 33 8.74 -7.92 25.42
CA ARG A 33 8.00 -9.02 24.83
C ARG A 33 7.18 -9.62 25.96
N SER A 34 5.95 -9.13 26.09
CA SER A 34 4.96 -9.70 26.99
C SER A 34 4.96 -11.22 26.82
N GLU A 35 5.30 -11.92 27.91
CA GLU A 35 5.32 -13.38 27.92
C GLU A 35 3.96 -13.89 27.44
N ARG A 36 4.00 -14.92 26.60
CA ARG A 36 2.83 -15.53 25.97
C ARG A 36 2.01 -16.26 27.04
N GLY A 37 1.32 -15.53 27.91
CA GLY A 37 0.69 -16.11 29.09
C GLY A 37 0.32 -15.14 30.22
N ALA A 38 0.70 -13.86 30.18
CA ALA A 38 0.15 -12.88 31.11
C ALA A 38 -1.38 -12.87 30.94
N LYS A 39 -2.11 -13.25 31.99
CA LYS A 39 -3.56 -13.46 31.98
C LYS A 39 -4.25 -12.15 31.66
N ASN A 40 -4.43 -11.89 30.37
CA ASN A 40 -5.17 -10.74 29.90
C ASN A 40 -6.61 -10.91 30.39
N GLN A 41 -7.04 -10.05 31.30
CA GLN A 41 -8.46 -9.76 31.58
C GLN A 41 -9.09 -9.05 30.38
N GLU A 42 -8.67 -9.40 29.16
CA GLU A 42 -9.14 -8.81 27.94
C GLU A 42 -10.36 -9.60 27.52
N CYS A 43 -11.49 -8.93 27.63
CA CYS A 43 -12.78 -9.37 27.12
C CYS A 43 -12.59 -9.95 25.71
N ARG A 44 -12.77 -11.26 25.56
CA ARG A 44 -12.69 -11.92 24.25
C ARG A 44 -14.05 -11.94 23.63
N TYR A 45 -14.17 -11.42 22.41
CA TYR A 45 -15.43 -11.38 21.66
C TYR A 45 -15.39 -12.29 20.43
N ALA A 46 -16.51 -12.98 20.16
CA ALA A 46 -16.81 -13.57 18.88
C ALA A 46 -17.07 -12.45 17.87
N LYS A 47 -16.58 -12.60 16.64
CA LYS A 47 -16.88 -11.67 15.55
C LYS A 47 -18.00 -12.28 14.71
N GLY A 48 -19.15 -11.60 14.63
CA GLY A 48 -20.22 -11.95 13.70
C GLY A 48 -19.87 -11.62 12.25
N ALA A 49 -20.79 -11.93 11.35
CA ALA A 49 -20.71 -11.54 9.95
C ALA A 49 -20.76 -10.01 9.79
N TRP A 50 -20.12 -9.51 8.74
CA TRP A 50 -20.28 -8.12 8.33
C TRP A 50 -21.65 -7.93 7.68
N THR A 51 -22.36 -6.86 8.05
CA THR A 51 -23.54 -6.42 7.32
C THR A 51 -23.15 -5.93 5.92
N GLU A 52 -24.16 -5.84 5.06
CA GLU A 52 -24.01 -5.19 3.76
C GLU A 52 -23.61 -3.72 3.93
N CYS A 53 -22.94 -3.17 2.91
CA CYS A 53 -22.53 -1.78 2.96
C CYS A 53 -23.75 -0.86 2.83
N ASP A 54 -23.94 0.03 3.80
CA ASP A 54 -24.90 1.12 3.65
C ASP A 54 -24.34 2.15 2.65
N SER A 55 -25.08 2.36 1.56
CA SER A 55 -24.71 3.26 0.47
C SER A 55 -24.73 4.74 0.88
N LYS A 56 -25.50 5.10 1.92
CA LYS A 56 -25.60 6.49 2.39
C LYS A 56 -24.42 6.90 3.26
N THR A 57 -23.97 5.99 4.13
CA THR A 57 -22.93 6.26 5.13
C THR A 57 -21.56 5.68 4.76
N ASN A 58 -21.49 4.88 3.69
CA ASN A 58 -20.32 4.11 3.23
C ASN A 58 -19.70 3.26 4.36
N GLN A 59 -20.56 2.70 5.22
CA GLN A 59 -20.15 1.95 6.39
C GLN A 59 -20.85 0.60 6.43
N ARG A 60 -20.14 -0.39 6.98
CA ARG A 60 -20.67 -1.68 7.35
C ARG A 60 -20.40 -1.93 8.82
N SER A 61 -21.33 -2.59 9.48
CA SER A 61 -21.24 -2.91 10.90
C SER A 61 -21.16 -4.42 11.08
N ARG A 62 -20.63 -4.85 12.22
CA ARG A 62 -20.77 -6.23 12.68
C ARG A 62 -20.97 -6.26 14.17
N MET A 63 -21.66 -7.27 14.65
CA MET A 63 -21.83 -7.52 16.07
C MET A 63 -20.69 -8.36 16.62
N LEU A 64 -20.23 -8.02 17.82
CA LEU A 64 -19.24 -8.74 18.58
C LEU A 64 -19.90 -9.21 19.87
N THR A 65 -20.01 -10.53 20.05
CA THR A 65 -20.62 -11.13 21.24
C THR A 65 -19.55 -11.61 22.21
N LEU A 66 -19.72 -11.35 23.50
CA LEU A 66 -18.72 -11.72 24.51
C LEU A 66 -18.62 -13.26 24.61
N LYS A 67 -17.40 -13.81 24.42
CA LYS A 67 -17.08 -15.23 24.64
C LYS A 67 -16.45 -15.49 26.00
N LYS A 68 -15.61 -14.56 26.48
CA LYS A 68 -14.88 -14.71 27.74
C LYS A 68 -14.66 -13.34 28.38
N GLY A 69 -15.01 -13.20 29.65
CA GLY A 69 -14.86 -11.96 30.43
C GLY A 69 -15.94 -11.90 31.52
N ASN A 70 -15.72 -11.08 32.54
CA ASN A 70 -16.74 -10.83 33.56
C ASN A 70 -17.77 -9.81 33.01
N ALA A 71 -19.06 -10.08 33.15
CA ALA A 71 -20.14 -9.21 32.67
C ALA A 71 -20.13 -7.81 33.32
N THR A 72 -19.48 -7.67 34.49
CA THR A 72 -19.32 -6.37 35.17
C THR A 72 -18.28 -5.47 34.50
N ASN A 73 -17.25 -6.04 33.86
CA ASN A 73 -16.15 -5.29 33.23
C ASN A 73 -16.19 -5.35 31.70
N CYS A 74 -16.98 -6.26 31.13
CA CYS A 74 -17.07 -6.51 29.70
C CYS A 74 -18.51 -6.39 29.24
N GLU A 75 -18.77 -5.48 28.30
CA GLU A 75 -20.08 -5.40 27.68
C GLU A 75 -20.44 -6.72 26.97
N PRO A 76 -21.69 -7.20 27.06
CA PRO A 76 -22.07 -8.47 26.45
C PRO A 76 -22.06 -8.43 24.92
N THR A 77 -22.37 -7.26 24.34
CA THR A 77 -22.42 -7.05 22.89
C THR A 77 -21.79 -5.72 22.53
N LYS A 78 -20.87 -5.73 21.55
CA LYS A 78 -20.27 -4.52 20.97
C LYS A 78 -20.55 -4.44 19.47
N THR A 79 -20.77 -3.23 18.96
CA THR A 79 -20.87 -2.99 17.52
C THR A 79 -19.55 -2.45 16.99
N MET A 80 -18.99 -3.08 15.96
CA MET A 80 -17.79 -2.57 15.29
C MET A 80 -18.16 -2.11 13.89
N GLN A 81 -17.86 -0.85 13.60
CA GLN A 81 -18.10 -0.24 12.30
C GLN A 81 -16.79 -0.15 11.52
N LYS A 82 -16.86 -0.31 10.20
CA LYS A 82 -15.74 -0.07 9.30
C LYS A 82 -16.26 0.55 8.01
N LYS A 83 -15.49 1.48 7.45
CA LYS A 83 -15.74 2.01 6.10
C LYS A 83 -15.74 0.89 5.08
N CYS A 84 -16.69 0.95 4.16
CA CYS A 84 -16.75 0.00 3.06
C CYS A 84 -15.55 0.19 2.15
N LYS A 85 -15.04 -0.90 1.59
CA LYS A 85 -14.17 -0.78 0.42
C LYS A 85 -15.07 -0.39 -0.74
N LYS A 86 -14.83 0.79 -1.33
CA LYS A 86 -15.42 1.18 -2.62
C LYS A 86 -14.85 0.29 -3.72
N ALA A 87 -15.36 -0.93 -3.82
CA ALA A 87 -15.03 -1.81 -4.92
C ALA A 87 -16.06 -1.57 -6.03
N CYS A 88 -15.79 -0.61 -6.91
CA CYS A 88 -16.52 -0.53 -8.17
C CYS A 88 -16.21 -1.81 -8.95
N ARG A 89 -17.13 -2.77 -8.94
CA ARG A 89 -16.98 -4.04 -9.66
C ARG A 89 -17.61 -3.85 -11.02
N TYR A 90 -16.89 -4.26 -12.06
CA TYR A 90 -17.35 -4.10 -13.43
C TYR A 90 -17.42 -5.44 -14.16
N GLU A 91 -18.45 -5.60 -14.98
CA GLU A 91 -18.59 -6.61 -16.01
C GLU A 91 -17.80 -6.17 -17.23
N LYS A 92 -16.87 -7.03 -17.65
CA LYS A 92 -16.02 -6.75 -18.81
C LYS A 92 -16.81 -7.05 -20.09
N GLY A 93 -16.90 -6.06 -20.98
CA GLY A 93 -17.50 -6.26 -22.30
C GLY A 93 -16.56 -7.00 -23.27
N ALA A 94 -16.94 -7.06 -24.54
CA ALA A 94 -16.05 -7.49 -25.61
C ALA A 94 -15.11 -6.34 -26.03
N TRP A 95 -13.87 -6.66 -26.37
CA TRP A 95 -12.96 -5.69 -26.98
C TRP A 95 -13.44 -5.35 -28.39
N ALA A 96 -13.46 -4.07 -28.73
CA ALA A 96 -13.65 -3.62 -30.10
C ALA A 96 -12.48 -4.04 -31.00
N GLU A 97 -12.69 -3.97 -32.31
CA GLU A 97 -11.63 -4.21 -33.28
C GLU A 97 -10.47 -3.21 -33.14
N CYS A 98 -9.28 -3.64 -33.54
CA CYS A 98 -8.10 -2.81 -33.47
C CYS A 98 -8.19 -1.69 -34.52
N ASN A 99 -8.25 -0.44 -34.06
CA ASN A 99 -8.30 0.71 -34.95
C ASN A 99 -6.97 0.86 -35.74
N PRO A 100 -6.95 1.64 -36.84
CA PRO A 100 -5.74 1.86 -37.63
C PRO A 100 -4.58 2.50 -36.84
N GLN A 101 -4.91 3.18 -35.73
CA GLN A 101 -3.96 3.82 -34.82
C GLN A 101 -3.37 2.85 -33.78
N GLY A 102 -3.70 1.54 -33.86
CA GLY A 102 -3.17 0.52 -32.94
C GLY A 102 -3.77 0.58 -31.55
N GLN A 103 -5.04 0.97 -31.41
CA GLN A 103 -5.79 1.01 -30.18
C GLN A 103 -7.12 0.26 -30.31
N MET A 104 -7.56 -0.38 -29.25
CA MET A 104 -8.89 -1.00 -29.13
C MET A 104 -9.54 -0.51 -27.85
N THR A 105 -10.84 -0.30 -27.89
CA THR A 105 -11.65 0.12 -26.74
C THR A 105 -12.52 -1.01 -26.24
N ARG A 106 -12.86 -1.01 -24.96
CA ARG A 106 -13.81 -1.93 -24.36
C ARG A 106 -14.67 -1.17 -23.37
N THR A 107 -15.98 -1.33 -23.49
CA THR A 107 -16.94 -0.79 -22.53
C THR A 107 -17.23 -1.82 -21.43
N ASP A 108 -16.97 -1.44 -20.18
CA ASP A 108 -17.30 -2.24 -19.01
C ASP A 108 -18.53 -1.64 -18.30
N LYS A 109 -19.48 -2.48 -17.87
CA LYS A 109 -20.69 -2.05 -17.14
C LYS A 109 -20.55 -2.36 -15.65
N ILE A 110 -21.14 -1.56 -14.77
CA ILE A 110 -21.07 -1.82 -13.32
C ILE A 110 -21.88 -3.08 -12.93
N LYS A 111 -21.36 -3.90 -12.00
CA LYS A 111 -22.08 -5.06 -11.43
C LYS A 111 -23.06 -4.64 -10.36
N ALA A 112 -24.18 -5.36 -10.25
CA ALA A 112 -25.07 -5.29 -9.11
C ALA A 112 -24.30 -5.51 -7.79
N GLY A 113 -24.61 -4.73 -6.75
CA GLY A 113 -23.88 -4.73 -5.47
C GLY A 113 -22.60 -3.89 -5.44
N SER A 114 -22.33 -3.10 -6.49
CA SER A 114 -21.29 -2.06 -6.46
C SER A 114 -21.84 -0.74 -5.91
N ASP A 115 -20.93 0.13 -5.45
CA ASP A 115 -21.29 1.44 -4.93
C ASP A 115 -21.96 2.30 -6.02
N SER A 116 -23.05 2.98 -5.68
CA SER A 116 -23.79 3.86 -6.60
C SER A 116 -23.01 5.13 -6.97
N SER A 117 -21.94 5.46 -6.25
CA SER A 117 -21.04 6.56 -6.60
C SER A 117 -20.09 6.22 -7.75
N CYS A 118 -20.06 4.96 -8.20
CA CYS A 118 -19.18 4.51 -9.28
C CYS A 118 -19.78 4.83 -10.65
N GLU A 119 -18.93 5.06 -11.66
CA GLU A 119 -19.38 5.22 -13.04
C GLU A 119 -20.15 3.97 -13.50
N GLN A 120 -21.34 4.16 -14.07
CA GLN A 120 -22.20 3.06 -14.49
C GLN A 120 -21.66 2.32 -15.71
N LYS A 121 -20.91 3.03 -16.55
CA LYS A 121 -20.16 2.51 -17.69
C LYS A 121 -18.79 3.17 -17.69
N ARG A 122 -17.73 2.39 -17.91
CA ARG A 122 -16.38 2.90 -18.13
C ARG A 122 -15.84 2.39 -19.45
N GLU A 123 -15.09 3.22 -20.15
CA GLU A 123 -14.42 2.84 -21.39
C GLU A 123 -12.91 2.67 -21.14
N ILE A 124 -12.36 1.53 -21.54
CA ILE A 124 -10.94 1.21 -21.38
C ILE A 124 -10.31 1.09 -22.74
N THR A 125 -9.26 1.87 -22.97
CA THR A 125 -8.44 1.80 -24.17
C THR A 125 -7.18 0.99 -23.93
N LYS A 126 -6.85 0.10 -24.85
CA LYS A 126 -5.61 -0.69 -24.84
C LYS A 126 -4.93 -0.65 -26.20
N LYS A 127 -3.61 -0.66 -26.21
CA LYS A 127 -2.82 -0.80 -27.44
C LYS A 127 -2.97 -2.20 -28.04
N CYS A 128 -3.09 -2.26 -29.36
CA CYS A 128 -3.21 -3.49 -30.14
C CYS A 128 -2.30 -3.43 -31.37
N LYS A 129 -1.94 -4.60 -31.92
CA LYS A 129 -1.13 -4.70 -33.13
C LYS A 129 -2.06 -4.88 -34.33
N THR A 130 -2.05 -3.95 -35.27
CA THR A 130 -2.73 -4.13 -36.56
C THR A 130 -1.92 -5.14 -37.39
N LYS A 131 -2.60 -6.05 -38.11
CA LYS A 131 -1.95 -7.09 -38.92
C LYS A 131 -1.23 -6.56 -40.18
N MET A 132 -1.12 -5.23 -40.37
CA MET A 132 -0.59 -4.61 -41.60
C MET A 132 0.80 -3.99 -41.50
N ALA A 133 1.57 -4.23 -40.43
CA ALA A 133 2.95 -3.74 -40.36
C ALA A 133 3.97 -4.89 -40.30
N LYS A 134 4.05 -5.71 -41.36
CA LYS A 134 5.32 -6.34 -41.74
C LYS A 134 6.03 -5.34 -42.65
N PRO A 135 7.15 -4.70 -42.24
CA PRO A 135 8.00 -4.04 -43.22
C PRO A 135 8.49 -5.11 -44.19
N THR A 136 8.15 -4.95 -45.47
CA THR A 136 8.72 -5.73 -46.56
C THR A 136 10.23 -5.55 -46.52
N LYS A 137 10.91 -6.56 -45.98
CA LYS A 137 12.37 -6.60 -45.85
C LYS A 137 12.94 -6.46 -47.26
N GLY A 138 13.59 -5.32 -47.49
CA GLY A 138 14.21 -4.95 -48.75
C GLY A 138 15.09 -6.08 -49.30
N LYS A 139 15.08 -6.16 -50.62
CA LYS A 139 15.83 -7.10 -51.47
C LYS A 139 17.20 -7.43 -50.88
N LYS A 140 17.45 -8.71 -50.56
CA LYS A 140 18.80 -9.19 -50.32
C LYS A 140 19.60 -8.98 -51.60
N ALA A 141 20.54 -8.04 -51.56
CA ALA A 141 21.53 -7.85 -52.61
C ALA A 141 22.24 -9.17 -52.90
N ALA A 142 22.37 -9.50 -54.18
CA ALA A 142 23.03 -10.69 -54.66
C ALA A 142 24.48 -10.75 -54.16
N ARG A 143 24.87 -11.89 -53.58
CA ARG A 143 26.27 -12.25 -53.35
C ARG A 143 26.99 -12.23 -54.70
N ARG A 144 27.91 -11.28 -54.92
CA ARG A 144 28.94 -11.42 -55.94
C ARG A 144 30.14 -12.11 -55.30
N ASN A 145 30.43 -13.31 -55.78
CA ASN A 145 31.66 -14.05 -55.51
C ASN A 145 32.85 -13.19 -55.93
N ARG A 146 33.82 -13.03 -55.04
CA ARG A 146 35.14 -12.49 -55.36
C ARG A 146 36.03 -13.69 -55.69
N ASN A 147 36.35 -13.83 -56.97
CA ASN A 147 37.42 -14.70 -57.47
C ASN A 147 38.76 -13.98 -57.28
#